data_AF-A0A8W7PGK9-F1
#
_entry.id   AF-A0A8W7PGK9-F1
#
_cell.length_a   1.000
_cell.length_b   1.000
_cell.length_c   1.000
_cell.angle_alpha   90.00
_cell.angle_beta   90.00
_cell.angle_gamma   90.00
#
_symmetry.space_group_name_H-M   'P 1'
#
loop_
_entity.id
_entity.type
_entity.pdbx_description
1 polymer ?
#
loop_
_entity_poly.entity_id
_entity_poly.type
_entity_poly.pdbx_seq_one_letter_code
_entity_poly.pdbx_strand_id
1 'polypeptide(L)'
;MSIGESVYKPLPANAESLDGLNPYACLVDELHAHKTREVWDVMESALGARTQPLINAITTAGFILDGICIEIRSYLVRILRGEAQDDSFFGVIYTIDEGDDPFSPESWPKANPSLGSAKTYTYMEAQAAKAKIMPSARANFLTKDLNVFVGDSLSWFDMLVWDKGKKKFDPEMLKGRECFGGLDLASTRDITAFVLLFPPPPGDEDGEG
;
A
#
# COMPACT_ATOMS: atom_id res chain seq x y z
N MET A 1 -32.16 12.17 2.61
CA MET A 1 -32.43 13.49 3.23
C MET A 1 -32.65 14.49 2.10
N SER A 2 -33.71 15.29 2.13
CA SER A 2 -33.90 16.38 1.16
C SER A 2 -33.47 17.70 1.80
N ILE A 3 -32.63 18.46 1.09
CA ILE A 3 -32.26 19.83 1.46
C ILE A 3 -32.76 20.70 0.30
N GLY A 4 -33.90 21.36 0.49
CA GLY A 4 -34.62 22.00 -0.62
C GLY A 4 -35.08 20.97 -1.66
N GLU A 5 -34.92 21.29 -2.96
CA GLU A 5 -35.22 20.38 -4.08
C GLU A 5 -34.11 19.34 -4.34
N SER A 6 -32.99 19.42 -3.61
CA SER A 6 -31.89 18.48 -3.75
C SER A 6 -32.13 17.22 -2.92
N VAL A 7 -31.74 16.07 -3.49
CA VAL A 7 -31.97 14.75 -2.91
C VAL A 7 -30.62 14.06 -2.66
N TYR A 8 -30.39 13.65 -1.41
CA TYR A 8 -29.27 12.80 -1.02
C TYR A 8 -29.73 11.37 -0.75
N LYS A 9 -29.15 10.39 -1.44
CA LYS A 9 -29.51 8.97 -1.39
C LYS A 9 -28.26 8.11 -1.19
N PRO A 10 -28.28 7.12 -0.29
CA PRO A 10 -27.28 6.07 -0.29
C PRO A 10 -27.46 5.22 -1.54
N LEU A 11 -26.35 4.80 -2.13
CA LEU A 11 -26.34 3.93 -3.30
C LEU A 11 -25.82 2.56 -2.89
N PRO A 12 -26.44 1.47 -3.37
CA PRO A 12 -25.94 0.12 -3.12
C PRO A 12 -24.64 -0.13 -3.90
N ALA A 13 -23.86 -1.10 -3.44
CA ALA A 13 -22.61 -1.50 -4.06
C ALA A 13 -22.77 -2.30 -5.37
N ASN A 14 -24.01 -2.49 -5.87
CA ASN A 14 -24.26 -3.20 -7.13
C ASN A 14 -24.53 -2.21 -8.27
N ALA A 15 -23.70 -2.30 -9.32
CA ALA A 15 -23.74 -1.35 -10.44
C ALA A 15 -25.06 -1.36 -11.23
N GLU A 16 -25.73 -2.52 -11.35
CA GLU A 16 -26.97 -2.69 -12.14
C GLU A 16 -28.11 -1.75 -11.72
N SER A 17 -28.13 -1.30 -10.47
CA SER A 17 -29.19 -0.41 -9.95
C SER A 17 -28.84 1.08 -10.05
N LEU A 18 -27.65 1.40 -10.57
CA LEU A 18 -27.08 2.75 -10.59
C LEU A 18 -27.16 3.41 -11.97
N ASP A 19 -27.52 2.64 -13.00
CA ASP A 19 -27.73 3.18 -14.35
C ASP A 19 -28.87 4.20 -14.42
N GLY A 20 -28.67 5.25 -15.21
CA GLY A 20 -29.66 6.31 -15.42
C GLY A 20 -29.81 7.29 -14.25
N LEU A 21 -28.99 7.16 -13.21
CA LEU A 21 -28.83 8.23 -12.23
C LEU A 21 -28.18 9.43 -12.92
N ASN A 22 -28.65 10.64 -12.62
CA ASN A 22 -28.09 11.90 -13.15
C ASN A 22 -27.56 12.77 -12.00
N PRO A 23 -26.55 12.30 -11.23
CA PRO A 23 -26.06 12.98 -10.04
C PRO A 23 -25.23 14.22 -10.40
N TYR A 24 -25.36 15.26 -9.59
CA TYR A 24 -24.39 16.38 -9.60
C TYR A 24 -23.12 16.05 -8.81
N ALA A 25 -23.25 15.23 -7.77
CA ALA A 25 -22.14 14.81 -6.94
C ALA A 25 -22.28 13.33 -6.59
N CYS A 26 -21.17 12.60 -6.70
CA CYS A 26 -21.02 11.24 -6.20
C CYS A 26 -19.96 11.24 -5.11
N LEU A 27 -20.33 10.80 -3.91
CA LEU A 27 -19.42 10.68 -2.77
C LEU A 27 -19.12 9.20 -2.59
N VAL A 28 -17.87 8.80 -2.83
CA VAL A 28 -17.40 7.43 -2.71
C VAL A 28 -16.56 7.32 -1.45
N ASP A 29 -17.04 6.53 -0.50
CA ASP A 29 -16.30 6.23 0.73
C ASP A 29 -15.64 4.86 0.64
N GLU A 30 -14.47 4.73 1.27
CA GLU A 30 -13.66 3.51 1.30
C GLU A 30 -13.41 2.87 -0.08
N LEU A 31 -12.94 3.66 -1.05
CA LEU A 31 -12.65 3.17 -2.41
C LEU A 31 -11.74 1.93 -2.43
N HIS A 32 -10.82 1.77 -1.46
CA HIS A 32 -9.98 0.59 -1.32
C HIS A 32 -10.73 -0.73 -1.16
N ALA A 33 -11.99 -0.69 -0.73
CA ALA A 33 -12.83 -1.87 -0.52
C ALA A 33 -13.58 -2.28 -1.79
N HIS A 34 -13.59 -1.44 -2.83
CA HIS A 34 -14.23 -1.75 -4.11
C HIS A 34 -13.43 -2.84 -4.84
N LYS A 35 -14.05 -4.02 -4.97
CA LYS A 35 -13.43 -5.19 -5.63
C LYS A 35 -13.36 -5.08 -7.15
N THR A 36 -14.29 -4.33 -7.74
CA THR A 36 -14.42 -4.15 -9.19
C THR A 36 -14.61 -2.68 -9.52
N ARG A 37 -14.45 -2.34 -10.79
CA ARG A 37 -14.63 -0.97 -11.30
C ARG A 37 -16.08 -0.59 -11.55
N GLU A 38 -16.99 -1.55 -11.55
CA GLU A 38 -18.35 -1.39 -12.08
C GLU A 38 -19.10 -0.20 -11.48
N VAL A 39 -19.06 -0.04 -10.15
CA VAL A 39 -19.71 1.11 -9.48
C VAL A 39 -19.04 2.43 -9.86
N TRP A 40 -17.71 2.45 -9.96
CA TRP A 40 -16.99 3.66 -10.36
C TRP A 40 -17.35 4.07 -11.79
N ASP A 41 -17.24 3.14 -12.73
CA ASP A 41 -17.43 3.41 -14.16
C ASP A 41 -18.88 3.83 -14.47
N VAL A 42 -19.88 3.24 -13.79
CA VAL A 42 -21.29 3.65 -13.91
C VAL A 42 -21.51 5.05 -13.36
N MET A 43 -20.95 5.37 -12.19
CA MET A 43 -21.11 6.71 -11.59
C MET A 43 -20.36 7.79 -12.37
N GLU A 44 -19.20 7.47 -12.94
CA GLU A 44 -18.46 8.36 -13.84
C GLU A 44 -19.23 8.64 -15.12
N SER A 45 -19.81 7.61 -15.75
CA SER A 45 -20.65 7.75 -16.94
C SER A 45 -21.91 8.60 -16.68
N ALA A 46 -22.53 8.42 -15.51
CA ALA A 46 -23.71 9.15 -15.06
C ALA A 46 -23.48 10.68 -14.94
N LEU A 47 -22.23 11.12 -14.75
CA LEU A 47 -21.90 12.55 -14.67
C LEU A 47 -22.13 13.30 -15.99
N GLY A 48 -22.04 12.61 -17.13
CA GLY A 48 -22.14 13.23 -18.46
C GLY A 48 -23.46 13.94 -18.74
N ALA A 49 -24.50 13.66 -17.94
CA ALA A 49 -25.80 14.31 -18.04
C ALA A 49 -25.88 15.69 -17.32
N ARG A 50 -24.82 16.11 -16.62
CA ARG A 50 -24.81 17.34 -15.80
C ARG A 50 -23.67 18.28 -16.18
N THR A 51 -23.89 19.57 -15.97
CA THR A 51 -22.84 20.59 -16.02
C THR A 51 -22.14 20.68 -14.67
N GLN A 52 -20.80 20.72 -14.68
CA GLN A 52 -19.96 20.80 -13.47
C GLN A 52 -20.22 19.68 -12.44
N PRO A 53 -20.29 18.40 -12.85
CA PRO A 53 -20.43 17.29 -11.92
C PRO A 53 -19.13 17.04 -11.14
N LEU A 54 -19.24 16.36 -9.98
CA LEU A 54 -18.10 16.00 -9.14
C LEU A 54 -18.18 14.54 -8.67
N ILE A 55 -17.08 13.80 -8.81
CA ILE A 55 -16.83 12.61 -7.97
C ILE A 55 -15.83 13.00 -6.89
N ASN A 56 -16.20 12.76 -5.63
CA ASN A 56 -15.31 12.87 -4.50
C ASN A 56 -15.11 11.48 -3.90
N ALA A 57 -13.87 11.02 -3.87
CA ALA A 57 -13.52 9.74 -3.27
C ALA A 57 -12.63 9.95 -2.05
N ILE A 58 -12.98 9.33 -0.94
CA ILE A 58 -12.15 9.21 0.24
C ILE A 58 -11.80 7.75 0.47
N THR A 59 -10.57 7.48 0.92
CA THR A 59 -10.10 6.12 1.12
C THR A 59 -8.89 6.10 2.03
N THR A 60 -8.62 4.91 2.58
CA THR A 60 -7.35 4.54 3.20
C THR A 60 -6.61 3.51 2.35
N ALA A 61 -5.40 3.11 2.73
CA ALA A 61 -4.78 1.95 2.10
C ALA A 61 -5.53 0.65 2.44
N GLY A 62 -5.55 -0.24 1.45
CA GLY A 62 -6.25 -1.51 1.50
C GLY A 62 -5.36 -2.70 1.16
N PHE A 63 -5.98 -3.87 1.11
CA PHE A 63 -5.31 -5.13 0.73
C PHE A 63 -5.61 -5.55 -0.72
N ILE A 64 -6.47 -4.81 -1.43
CA ILE A 64 -6.69 -4.98 -2.87
C ILE A 64 -5.67 -4.11 -3.59
N LEU A 65 -4.72 -4.75 -4.27
CA LEU A 65 -3.53 -4.08 -4.82
C LEU A 65 -3.59 -3.88 -6.34
N ASP A 66 -4.64 -4.40 -6.96
CA ASP A 66 -4.92 -4.39 -8.39
C ASP A 66 -6.32 -3.83 -8.70
N GLY A 67 -6.94 -3.18 -7.71
CA GLY A 67 -8.29 -2.60 -7.83
C GLY A 67 -8.31 -1.12 -8.21
N ILE A 68 -9.52 -0.60 -8.42
CA ILE A 68 -9.79 0.80 -8.83
C ILE A 68 -9.09 1.84 -7.94
N CYS A 69 -8.99 1.58 -6.64
CA CYS A 69 -8.29 2.48 -5.71
C CYS A 69 -6.82 2.69 -6.08
N ILE A 70 -6.11 1.62 -6.47
CA ILE A 70 -4.72 1.70 -6.90
C ILE A 70 -4.60 2.41 -8.24
N GLU A 71 -5.54 2.20 -9.16
CA GLU A 71 -5.54 2.89 -10.45
C GLU A 71 -5.71 4.41 -10.29
N ILE A 72 -6.75 4.84 -9.55
CA ILE A 72 -7.02 6.25 -9.28
C ILE A 72 -5.86 6.89 -8.52
N ARG A 73 -5.30 6.19 -7.51
CA ARG A 73 -4.10 6.63 -6.81
C ARG A 73 -2.91 6.79 -7.75
N SER A 74 -2.67 5.82 -8.64
CA SER A 74 -1.54 5.85 -9.57
C SER A 74 -1.68 7.00 -10.56
N TYR A 75 -2.89 7.26 -11.04
CA TYR A 75 -3.21 8.42 -11.86
C TYR A 75 -2.89 9.73 -11.13
N LEU A 76 -3.37 9.89 -9.90
CA LEU A 76 -3.08 11.05 -9.07
C LEU A 76 -1.57 11.22 -8.82
N VAL A 77 -0.84 10.14 -8.54
CA VAL A 77 0.62 10.20 -8.32
C VAL A 77 1.34 10.72 -9.57
N ARG A 78 0.93 10.28 -10.77
CA ARG A 78 1.51 10.79 -12.04
C ARG A 78 1.25 12.29 -12.22
N ILE A 79 0.06 12.77 -11.87
CA ILE A 79 -0.26 14.21 -11.89
C ILE A 79 0.61 14.97 -10.89
N LEU A 80 0.68 14.50 -9.63
CA LEU A 80 1.48 15.15 -8.57
C LEU A 80 2.98 15.19 -8.91
N ARG A 81 3.48 14.22 -9.67
CA ARG A 81 4.86 14.18 -10.18
C ARG A 81 5.08 15.03 -11.45
N GLY A 82 4.03 15.59 -12.04
CA GLY A 82 4.09 16.33 -13.31
C GLY A 82 4.30 15.44 -14.54
N GLU A 83 4.09 14.13 -14.41
CA GLU A 83 4.16 13.16 -15.51
C GLU A 83 2.88 13.13 -16.36
N ALA A 84 1.80 13.70 -15.84
CA ALA A 84 0.52 13.91 -16.51
C ALA A 84 -0.07 15.27 -16.11
N GLN A 85 -0.89 15.86 -16.97
CA GLN A 85 -1.60 17.11 -16.68
C GLN A 85 -3.11 16.87 -16.81
N ASP A 86 -3.84 17.17 -15.74
CA ASP A 86 -5.30 17.12 -15.71
C ASP A 86 -5.79 18.12 -14.64
N ASP A 87 -6.21 19.30 -15.09
CA ASP A 87 -6.66 20.38 -14.21
C ASP A 87 -8.03 20.09 -13.57
N SER A 88 -8.74 19.04 -14.01
CA SER A 88 -10.01 18.61 -13.43
C SER A 88 -9.85 17.69 -12.23
N PHE A 89 -8.63 17.15 -12.02
CA PHE A 89 -8.36 16.16 -11.00
C PHE A 89 -7.59 16.78 -9.82
N PHE A 90 -8.21 16.76 -8.64
CA PHE A 90 -7.56 17.19 -7.39
C PHE A 90 -7.41 15.99 -6.45
N GLY A 91 -6.26 15.90 -5.78
CA GLY A 91 -6.08 14.89 -4.75
C GLY A 91 -4.93 15.20 -3.80
N VAL A 92 -5.04 14.64 -2.60
CA VAL A 92 -4.04 14.73 -1.54
C VAL A 92 -3.80 13.32 -1.01
N ILE A 93 -2.53 12.98 -0.80
CA ILE A 93 -2.11 11.67 -0.31
C ILE A 93 -1.41 11.87 1.02
N TYR A 94 -1.88 11.17 2.06
CA TYR A 94 -1.22 11.07 3.35
C TYR A 94 -0.68 9.65 3.51
N THR A 95 0.64 9.50 3.43
CA THR A 95 1.38 8.24 3.60
C THR A 95 2.81 8.58 4.02
N ILE A 96 3.56 7.58 4.50
CA ILE A 96 5.00 7.76 4.74
C ILE A 96 5.77 7.77 3.42
N ASP A 97 6.93 8.41 3.39
CA ASP A 97 7.78 8.46 2.21
C ASP A 97 8.58 7.16 2.04
N GLU A 98 9.05 6.92 0.81
CA GLU A 98 9.99 5.82 0.56
C GLU A 98 11.30 6.07 1.32
N GLY A 99 11.72 5.10 2.14
CA GLY A 99 12.92 5.19 2.98
C GLY A 99 12.70 5.71 4.39
N ASP A 100 11.48 6.17 4.73
CA ASP A 100 11.13 6.46 6.13
C ASP A 100 11.19 5.19 7.00
N ASP A 101 11.62 5.33 8.26
CA ASP A 101 11.42 4.28 9.25
C ASP A 101 9.95 4.29 9.71
N PRO A 102 9.15 3.24 9.41
CA PRO A 102 7.75 3.18 9.83
C PRO A 102 7.59 3.10 11.36
N PHE A 103 8.63 2.67 12.08
CA PHE A 103 8.62 2.56 13.53
C PHE A 103 9.13 3.81 14.26
N SER A 104 9.60 4.81 13.52
CA SER A 104 9.96 6.11 14.07
C SER A 104 8.70 6.97 14.27
N PRO A 105 8.45 7.49 15.49
CA PRO A 105 7.35 8.41 15.74
C PRO A 105 7.37 9.68 14.88
N GLU A 106 8.53 10.05 14.34
CA GLU A 106 8.71 11.22 13.47
C GLU A 106 8.05 11.03 12.09
N SER A 107 7.90 9.78 11.63
CA SER A 107 7.29 9.44 10.34
C SER A 107 5.75 9.46 10.40
N TRP A 108 5.17 9.19 11.57
CA TRP A 108 3.73 8.97 11.73
C TRP A 108 2.82 10.15 11.36
N PRO A 109 3.18 11.42 11.64
CA PRO A 109 2.36 12.57 11.25
C PRO A 109 2.14 12.68 9.74
N LYS A 110 3.06 12.18 8.89
CA LYS A 110 2.94 12.24 7.42
C LYS A 110 1.71 11.48 6.93
N ALA A 111 1.46 10.30 7.51
CA ALA A 111 0.30 9.47 7.19
C ALA A 111 -0.96 9.85 8.01
N ASN A 112 -0.79 10.53 9.14
CA ASN A 112 -1.86 10.81 10.10
C ASN A 112 -1.93 12.32 10.41
N PRO A 113 -2.54 13.14 9.53
CA PRO A 113 -2.60 14.60 9.73
C PRO A 113 -3.36 15.02 10.99
N SER A 114 -4.18 14.14 11.58
CA SER A 114 -4.91 14.36 12.83
C SER A 114 -4.28 13.68 14.05
N LEU A 115 -3.01 13.25 13.97
CA LEU A 115 -2.30 12.61 15.07
C LEU A 115 -2.16 13.59 16.25
N GLY A 116 -2.45 13.12 17.46
CA GLY A 116 -2.54 13.93 18.67
C GLY A 116 -3.93 14.51 18.94
N SER A 117 -4.86 14.46 17.97
CA SER A 117 -6.25 14.89 18.16
C SER A 117 -7.25 13.73 18.05
N ALA A 118 -7.29 13.05 16.89
CA ALA A 118 -8.22 11.96 16.65
C ALA A 118 -7.57 10.58 16.86
N LYS A 119 -6.33 10.44 16.40
CA LYS A 119 -5.48 9.26 16.67
C LYS A 119 -4.43 9.65 17.70
N THR A 120 -4.11 8.79 18.65
CA THR A 120 -3.16 9.10 19.74
C THR A 120 -1.78 8.49 19.50
N TYR A 121 -0.74 9.13 20.02
CA TYR A 121 0.62 8.59 19.99
C TYR A 121 0.72 7.27 20.75
N THR A 122 0.07 7.15 21.90
CA THR A 122 0.04 5.91 22.69
C THR A 122 -0.53 4.72 21.91
N TYR A 123 -1.55 4.94 21.07
CA TYR A 123 -2.07 3.90 20.19
C TYR A 123 -1.04 3.51 19.12
N MET A 124 -0.40 4.49 18.46
CA MET A 124 0.61 4.25 17.44
C MET A 124 1.82 3.50 18.00
N GLU A 125 2.30 3.86 19.19
CA GLU A 125 3.38 3.16 19.90
C GLU A 125 3.03 1.69 20.15
N ALA A 126 1.80 1.41 20.60
CA ALA A 126 1.33 0.05 20.83
C ALA A 126 1.24 -0.78 19.54
N GLN A 127 0.71 -0.20 18.45
CA GLN A 127 0.67 -0.89 17.15
C GLN A 127 2.06 -1.13 16.58
N ALA A 128 2.93 -0.12 16.65
CA ALA A 128 4.33 -0.21 16.22
C ALA A 128 5.09 -1.31 16.99
N ALA A 129 4.94 -1.38 18.32
CA ALA A 129 5.56 -2.41 19.14
C ALA A 129 5.10 -3.82 18.75
N LYS A 130 3.79 -4.01 18.51
CA LYS A 130 3.24 -5.28 18.03
C LYS A 130 3.76 -5.64 16.64
N ALA A 131 3.82 -4.67 15.73
CA ALA A 131 4.29 -4.82 14.36
C ALA A 131 5.79 -5.12 14.24
N LYS A 132 6.62 -4.75 15.24
CA LYS A 132 8.03 -5.15 15.30
C LYS A 132 8.19 -6.66 15.51
N ILE A 133 7.27 -7.28 16.25
CA ILE A 133 7.37 -8.69 16.67
C ILE A 133 6.60 -9.62 15.73
N MET A 134 5.45 -9.19 15.22
CA MET A 134 4.53 -10.04 14.46
C MET A 134 4.43 -9.59 12.99
N PRO A 135 4.81 -10.43 12.01
CA PRO A 135 4.73 -10.05 10.59
C PRO A 135 3.32 -9.69 10.12
N SER A 136 2.30 -10.43 10.57
CA SER A 136 0.89 -10.11 10.25
C SER A 136 0.43 -8.79 10.86
N ALA A 137 0.96 -8.40 12.03
CA ALA A 137 0.69 -7.08 12.62
C ALA A 137 1.46 -5.97 11.88
N ARG A 138 2.63 -6.29 11.30
CA ARG A 138 3.42 -5.34 10.49
C ARG A 138 2.66 -4.91 9.24
N ALA A 139 2.14 -5.86 8.48
CA ALA A 139 1.32 -5.54 7.30
C ALA A 139 0.11 -4.68 7.69
N ASN A 140 -0.57 -5.02 8.78
CA ASN A 140 -1.69 -4.21 9.28
C ASN A 140 -1.28 -2.80 9.71
N PHE A 141 -0.18 -2.64 10.44
CA PHE A 141 0.31 -1.33 10.87
C PHE A 141 0.69 -0.44 9.67
N LEU A 142 1.45 -1.00 8.72
CA LEU A 142 1.80 -0.29 7.49
C LEU A 142 0.56 0.15 6.70
N THR A 143 -0.40 -0.76 6.50
CA THR A 143 -1.60 -0.48 5.70
C THR A 143 -2.59 0.42 6.43
N LYS A 144 -2.97 0.09 7.66
CA LYS A 144 -4.05 0.76 8.39
C LYS A 144 -3.60 1.99 9.17
N ASP A 145 -2.34 2.04 9.58
CA ASP A 145 -1.82 3.16 10.38
C ASP A 145 -0.91 4.10 9.62
N LEU A 146 -0.24 3.62 8.57
CA LEU A 146 0.69 4.42 7.77
C LEU A 146 0.27 4.61 6.31
N ASN A 147 -0.91 4.13 5.93
CA ASN A 147 -1.47 4.24 4.57
C ASN A 147 -0.52 3.72 3.47
N VAL A 148 0.16 2.61 3.74
CA VAL A 148 1.04 1.94 2.78
C VAL A 148 0.32 0.76 2.14
N PHE A 149 0.32 0.67 0.82
CA PHE A 149 -0.22 -0.52 0.12
C PHE A 149 0.83 -1.62 0.14
N VAL A 150 0.65 -2.60 1.03
CA VAL A 150 1.59 -3.69 1.29
C VAL A 150 1.16 -4.95 0.56
N GLY A 151 2.05 -5.49 -0.29
CA GLY A 151 1.90 -6.82 -0.90
C GLY A 151 2.09 -7.97 0.07
N ASP A 152 1.48 -9.12 -0.22
CA ASP A 152 1.65 -10.35 0.59
C ASP A 152 3.12 -10.76 0.76
N SER A 153 4.00 -10.38 -0.16
CA SER A 153 5.44 -10.66 -0.09
C SER A 153 6.17 -9.97 1.07
N LEU A 154 5.70 -8.79 1.51
CA LEU A 154 6.23 -8.08 2.69
C LEU A 154 5.80 -8.74 4.01
N SER A 155 4.84 -9.68 3.98
CA SER A 155 4.43 -10.43 5.17
C SER A 155 5.44 -11.52 5.58
N TRP A 156 6.30 -11.97 4.66
CA TRP A 156 7.24 -13.08 4.91
C TRP A 156 8.67 -12.62 5.18
N PHE A 157 9.14 -11.55 4.54
CA PHE A 157 10.52 -11.08 4.64
C PHE A 157 10.61 -9.71 5.33
N ASP A 158 11.32 -9.66 6.45
CA ASP A 158 11.73 -8.41 7.06
C ASP A 158 12.81 -7.76 6.17
N MET A 159 12.44 -6.79 5.35
CA MET A 159 13.37 -6.07 4.49
C MET A 159 14.52 -5.41 5.29
N LEU A 160 14.31 -5.06 6.57
CA LEU A 160 15.38 -4.57 7.45
C LEU A 160 16.38 -5.67 7.80
N VAL A 161 15.94 -6.93 7.89
CA VAL A 161 16.84 -8.10 8.06
C VAL A 161 17.56 -8.40 6.75
N TRP A 162 16.87 -8.29 5.61
CA TRP A 162 17.48 -8.44 4.29
C TRP A 162 18.62 -7.44 4.07
N ASP A 163 18.40 -6.15 4.37
CA ASP A 163 19.40 -5.11 4.20
C ASP A 163 20.62 -5.28 5.13
N LYS A 164 20.43 -5.86 6.33
CA LYS A 164 21.56 -6.26 7.20
C LYS A 164 22.46 -7.32 6.55
N GLY A 165 21.93 -8.12 5.64
CA GLY A 165 22.68 -9.13 4.87
C GLY A 165 23.59 -8.55 3.79
N LYS A 166 23.49 -7.24 3.47
CA LYS A 166 24.31 -6.58 2.44
C LYS A 166 25.76 -6.27 2.87
N LYS A 167 26.23 -6.89 3.95
CA LYS A 167 27.62 -6.73 4.44
C LYS A 167 28.59 -7.25 3.37
N LYS A 168 29.64 -6.49 3.12
CA LYS A 168 30.76 -6.98 2.29
C LYS A 168 31.50 -8.04 3.09
N PHE A 169 31.74 -9.20 2.48
CA PHE A 169 32.58 -10.25 3.04
C PHE A 169 33.69 -10.60 2.05
N ASP A 170 34.77 -11.17 2.57
CA ASP A 170 35.88 -11.71 1.77
C ASP A 170 35.56 -13.16 1.35
N PRO A 171 35.41 -13.46 0.05
CA PRO A 171 35.13 -14.82 -0.43
C PRO A 171 36.18 -15.86 -0.05
N GLU A 172 37.42 -15.45 0.23
CA GLU A 172 38.47 -16.37 0.66
C GLU A 172 38.15 -17.04 1.99
N MET A 173 37.37 -16.39 2.86
CA MET A 173 36.92 -16.92 4.16
C MET A 173 35.99 -18.12 4.00
N LEU A 174 35.39 -18.32 2.83
CA LEU A 174 34.47 -19.41 2.54
C LEU A 174 35.17 -20.65 1.99
N LYS A 175 36.44 -20.55 1.58
CA LYS A 175 37.18 -21.68 1.02
C LYS A 175 37.39 -22.77 2.07
N GLY A 176 37.07 -24.01 1.69
CA GLY A 176 37.20 -25.18 2.56
C GLY A 176 36.10 -25.31 3.62
N ARG A 177 35.12 -24.40 3.65
CA ARG A 177 33.94 -24.52 4.51
C ARG A 177 32.89 -25.45 3.87
N GLU A 178 32.06 -26.03 4.72
CA GLU A 178 30.87 -26.75 4.27
C GLU A 178 29.93 -25.80 3.52
N CYS A 179 29.42 -26.26 2.38
CA CYS A 179 28.64 -25.45 1.46
C CYS A 179 27.53 -26.28 0.82
N PHE A 180 26.33 -25.70 0.77
CA PHE A 180 25.16 -26.25 0.09
C PHE A 180 24.85 -25.40 -1.13
N GLY A 181 24.81 -26.01 -2.32
CA GLY A 181 24.47 -25.33 -3.56
C GLY A 181 23.02 -25.58 -3.97
N GLY A 182 22.27 -24.50 -4.22
CA GLY A 182 20.94 -24.53 -4.82
C GLY A 182 21.00 -24.00 -6.26
N LEU A 183 20.51 -24.77 -7.22
CA LEU A 183 20.47 -24.39 -8.63
C LEU A 183 19.03 -24.42 -9.11
N ASP A 184 18.53 -23.27 -9.57
CA ASP A 184 17.22 -23.13 -10.19
C ASP A 184 17.39 -22.86 -11.68
N LEU A 185 16.91 -23.78 -12.52
CA LEU A 185 17.10 -23.77 -13.96
C LEU A 185 15.82 -23.34 -14.67
N ALA A 186 15.89 -22.26 -15.44
CA ALA A 186 14.81 -21.80 -16.29
C ALA A 186 14.75 -22.56 -17.63
N SER A 187 13.55 -22.87 -18.13
CA SER A 187 13.39 -23.71 -19.33
C SER A 187 13.35 -22.95 -20.65
N THR A 188 12.97 -21.66 -20.67
CA THR A 188 12.84 -20.92 -21.95
C THR A 188 13.09 -19.40 -21.89
N ARG A 189 12.62 -18.66 -20.86
CA ARG A 189 12.81 -17.19 -20.77
C ARG A 189 13.02 -16.60 -19.36
N ASP A 190 13.09 -17.42 -18.33
CA ASP A 190 13.30 -16.95 -16.95
C ASP A 190 14.80 -16.86 -16.58
N ILE A 191 15.08 -16.21 -15.45
CA ILE A 191 16.43 -16.07 -14.91
C ILE A 191 16.81 -17.36 -14.19
N THR A 192 17.92 -17.97 -14.59
CA THR A 192 18.56 -19.07 -13.86
C THR A 192 19.30 -18.51 -12.64
N ALA A 193 19.10 -19.10 -11.47
CA ALA A 193 19.78 -18.69 -10.24
C ALA A 193 20.65 -19.82 -9.68
N PHE A 194 21.86 -19.48 -9.23
CA PHE A 194 22.71 -20.39 -8.50
C PHE A 194 23.12 -19.73 -7.17
N VAL A 195 22.80 -20.40 -6.07
CA VAL A 195 22.98 -19.89 -4.71
C VAL A 195 23.88 -20.86 -3.95
N LEU A 196 24.87 -20.32 -3.24
CA LEU A 196 25.73 -21.06 -2.31
C LEU A 196 25.42 -20.63 -0.88
N LEU A 197 25.06 -21.59 -0.04
CA LEU A 197 24.78 -21.40 1.37
C LEU A 197 25.88 -22.04 2.21
N PHE A 198 26.55 -21.23 3.02
CA PHE A 198 27.57 -21.66 3.97
C PHE A 198 26.97 -21.55 5.38
N PRO A 199 26.75 -22.68 6.10
CA PRO A 199 26.23 -22.63 7.47
C PRO A 199 27.15 -21.81 8.37
N PRO A 200 26.64 -21.25 9.49
CA PRO A 200 27.51 -20.62 10.48
C PRO A 200 28.49 -21.62 11.11
N PRO A 201 29.68 -21.18 11.57
CA PRO A 201 30.60 -22.03 12.29
C PRO A 201 29.98 -22.52 13.62
N PRO A 202 30.38 -23.69 14.14
CA PRO A 202 29.85 -24.21 15.39
C PRO A 202 30.06 -23.21 16.55
N GLY A 203 28.97 -22.76 17.19
CA GLY A 203 28.99 -21.82 18.30
C GLY A 203 28.66 -20.36 17.96
N ASP A 204 28.40 -20.05 16.68
CA ASP A 204 27.91 -18.74 16.24
C ASP A 204 26.47 -18.89 15.71
N GLU A 205 25.49 -18.90 16.61
CA GLU A 205 24.08 -19.14 16.25
C GLU A 205 23.44 -17.94 15.51
N ASP A 206 24.07 -16.76 15.58
CA ASP A 206 23.53 -15.49 15.11
C ASP A 206 24.20 -14.98 13.81
N GLY A 207 25.28 -15.62 13.35
CA GLY A 207 25.93 -15.29 12.07
C GLY A 207 26.57 -13.89 12.06
N GLU A 208 27.08 -13.43 13.20
CA GLU A 208 27.68 -12.10 13.34
C GLU A 208 29.18 -12.05 12.97
N GLY A 209 29.80 -13.20 12.68
CA GLY A 209 31.20 -13.32 12.25
C GLY A 209 31.56 -12.76 10.89
#